data_AF-A0AAD8RZV0-F1
#
_entry.id   AF-A0AAD8RZV0-F1
#
_cell.length_a   1.000
_cell.length_b   1.000
_cell.length_c   1.000
_cell.angle_alpha   90.00
_cell.angle_beta   90.00
_cell.angle_gamma   90.00
#
_symmetry.space_group_name_H-M   'P 1'
#
loop_
_entity.id
_entity.type
_entity.pdbx_description
1 polymer ?
#
loop_
_entity_poly.entity_id
_entity_poly.type
_entity_poly.pdbx_seq_one_letter_code
_entity_poly.pdbx_strand_id
1 'polypeptide(L)'
;MYMDFTMQPGSQLHQPIPAGWNAFVYIIEGEGAFGREKAAPATAHHCLVLGADGDGLSVWNRSGAPLRFALAAGQPLKEPVVQHGPK
;
A
#
# COMPACT_ATOMS: atom_id res chain seq x y z
N MET A 1 10.46 -3.76 4.71
CA MET A 1 10.34 -2.43 4.06
C MET A 1 9.17 -1.71 4.68
N TYR A 2 9.35 -0.44 5.04
CA TYR A 2 8.30 0.43 5.56
C TYR A 2 8.53 1.84 5.03
N MET A 3 7.51 2.45 4.45
CA MET A 3 7.56 3.82 3.92
C MET A 3 6.26 4.56 4.25
N ASP A 4 6.38 5.83 4.65
CA ASP A 4 5.26 6.76 4.82
C ASP A 4 5.29 7.77 3.66
N PHE A 5 4.24 7.76 2.84
CA PHE A 5 4.12 8.62 1.66
C PHE A 5 3.09 9.72 1.90
N THR A 6 3.42 10.93 1.43
CA THR A 6 2.47 12.03 1.28
C THR A 6 2.50 12.49 -0.17
N MET A 7 1.38 12.34 -0.87
CA MET A 7 1.21 12.61 -2.30
C MET A 7 0.37 13.86 -2.51
N GLN A 8 0.92 14.86 -3.21
CA GLN A 8 0.18 16.07 -3.58
C GLN A 8 -0.91 15.79 -4.63
N PRO A 9 -1.95 16.64 -4.75
CA PRO A 9 -2.97 16.51 -5.79
C PRO A 9 -2.35 16.36 -7.20
N GLY A 10 -2.87 15.43 -8.00
CA GLY A 10 -2.41 15.15 -9.35
C GLY A 10 -1.11 14.33 -9.45
N SER A 11 -0.48 13.99 -8.33
CA SER A 11 0.76 13.19 -8.34
C SER A 11 0.51 11.71 -8.63
N GLN A 12 1.54 11.06 -9.14
CA GLN A 12 1.61 9.62 -9.36
C GLN A 12 2.92 9.06 -8.83
N LEU A 13 2.88 7.83 -8.35
CA LEU A 13 4.02 7.13 -7.77
C LEU A 13 4.03 5.69 -8.27
N HIS A 14 5.22 5.17 -8.56
CA HIS A 14 5.48 3.74 -8.64
C HIS A 14 6.61 3.38 -7.67
N GLN A 15 6.33 2.51 -6.70
CA GLN A 15 7.27 2.03 -5.71
C GLN A 15 7.54 0.54 -5.94
N PRO A 16 8.73 0.15 -6.43
CA PRO A 16 9.09 -1.25 -6.59
C PRO A 16 9.01 -2.03 -5.27
N ILE A 17 8.59 -3.28 -5.35
CA ILE A 17 8.56 -4.22 -4.22
C ILE A 17 9.32 -5.48 -4.63
N PRO A 18 10.27 -5.98 -3.81
CA PRO A 18 10.99 -7.21 -4.14
C PRO A 18 10.04 -8.39 -4.41
N ALA A 19 10.35 -9.18 -5.44
CA ALA A 19 9.55 -10.33 -5.82
C ALA A 19 9.41 -11.34 -4.65
N GLY A 20 8.21 -11.88 -4.49
CA GLY A 20 7.89 -12.87 -3.44
C GLY A 20 7.71 -12.29 -2.03
N TRP A 21 7.72 -10.96 -1.87
CA TRP A 21 7.37 -10.32 -0.60
C TRP A 21 5.85 -10.16 -0.46
N ASN A 22 5.35 -10.31 0.77
CA ASN A 22 3.99 -9.88 1.11
C ASN A 22 3.99 -8.37 1.29
N ALA A 23 2.92 -7.69 0.87
CA ALA A 23 2.80 -6.24 1.02
C ALA A 23 1.36 -5.78 1.24
N PHE A 24 1.22 -4.68 1.98
CA PHE A 24 -0.05 -3.98 2.14
C PHE A 24 0.15 -2.47 2.24
N VAL A 25 -0.90 -1.73 1.90
CA VAL A 25 -1.01 -0.28 2.09
C VAL A 25 -2.03 0.02 3.17
N TYR A 26 -1.72 0.92 4.09
CA TYR A 26 -2.71 1.51 5.00
C TYR A 26 -2.88 2.99 4.68
N ILE A 27 -4.10 3.39 4.31
CA ILE A 27 -4.41 4.78 3.96
C ILE A 27 -4.71 5.55 5.25
N ILE A 28 -3.90 6.56 5.52
CA ILE A 28 -3.99 7.38 6.74
C ILE A 28 -4.99 8.51 6.53
N GLU A 29 -4.89 9.21 5.40
CA GLU A 29 -5.70 10.39 5.08
C GLU A 29 -5.91 10.52 3.57
N GLY A 30 -7.06 11.04 3.16
CA GLY A 30 -7.40 11.28 1.77
C GLY A 30 -7.85 10.03 1.01
N GLU A 31 -7.75 10.09 -0.31
CA GLU A 31 -8.13 9.01 -1.22
C GLU A 31 -7.19 8.91 -2.43
N GLY A 32 -7.07 7.72 -3.00
CA GLY A 32 -6.23 7.47 -4.17
C GLY A 32 -6.62 6.21 -4.93
N ALA A 33 -6.26 6.14 -6.22
CA ALA A 33 -6.35 4.91 -6.99
C ALA A 33 -5.06 4.10 -6.80
N PHE A 34 -5.18 2.82 -6.45
CA PHE A 34 -4.06 1.92 -6.19
C PHE A 34 -4.04 0.76 -7.19
N GLY A 35 -2.84 0.38 -7.65
CA GLY A 35 -2.59 -0.76 -8.54
C GLY A 35 -2.93 -0.52 -10.01
N ARG A 36 -4.12 0.02 -10.31
CA ARG A 36 -4.53 0.38 -11.68
C ARG A 36 -4.96 1.83 -11.73
N GLU A 37 -4.53 2.54 -12.79
CA GLU A 37 -4.82 3.96 -12.96
C GLU A 37 -6.33 4.24 -12.85
N LYS A 38 -7.18 3.47 -13.54
CA LYS A 38 -8.63 3.65 -13.58
C LYS A 38 -9.39 2.87 -12.50
N ALA A 39 -8.73 2.42 -11.43
CA ALA A 39 -9.42 1.81 -10.30
C ALA A 39 -10.30 2.85 -9.58
N ALA A 40 -11.35 2.36 -8.91
CA ALA A 40 -12.09 3.20 -7.96
C ALA A 40 -11.15 3.65 -6.83
N PRO A 41 -11.21 4.91 -6.37
CA PRO A 41 -10.40 5.37 -5.26
C PRO A 41 -10.67 4.56 -3.99
N ALA A 42 -9.61 4.22 -3.27
CA ALA A 42 -9.68 3.76 -1.90
C ALA A 42 -9.48 4.94 -0.97
N THR A 43 -10.19 4.95 0.16
CA THR A 43 -10.24 6.06 1.11
C THR A 43 -9.51 5.73 2.40
N ALA A 44 -9.28 6.76 3.22
CA ALA A 44 -8.68 6.64 4.54
C ALA A 44 -9.26 5.49 5.39
N HIS A 45 -8.42 4.97 6.28
CA HIS A 45 -8.71 3.90 7.23
C HIS A 45 -8.94 2.51 6.62
N HIS A 46 -8.58 2.32 5.35
CA HIS A 46 -8.57 1.02 4.70
C HIS A 46 -7.16 0.42 4.67
N CYS A 47 -7.10 -0.90 4.85
CA CYS A 47 -5.93 -1.72 4.59
C CYS A 47 -6.10 -2.44 3.25
N LEU A 48 -5.25 -2.12 2.28
CA LEU A 48 -5.25 -2.74 0.96
C LEU A 48 -4.14 -3.79 0.90
N VAL A 49 -4.52 -5.07 0.81
CA VAL A 49 -3.57 -6.15 0.58
C VAL A 49 -3.19 -6.18 -0.90
N LEU A 50 -1.88 -6.18 -1.18
CA LEU A 50 -1.38 -6.24 -2.55
C LEU A 50 -1.26 -7.69 -3.01
N GLY A 51 -1.55 -7.92 -4.28
CA GLY A 51 -1.35 -9.22 -4.91
C GLY A 51 0.13 -9.60 -4.95
N ALA A 52 0.42 -10.90 -4.95
CA ALA A 52 1.79 -11.42 -5.04
C ALA A 52 2.41 -11.24 -6.44
N ASP A 53 1.56 -11.07 -7.46
CA ASP A 53 1.96 -10.86 -8.85
C ASP A 53 2.08 -9.37 -9.14
N GLY A 54 3.28 -8.91 -9.47
CA GLY A 54 3.56 -7.51 -9.81
C GLY A 54 5.02 -7.13 -9.58
N ASP A 55 5.40 -5.95 -10.06
CA ASP A 55 6.73 -5.35 -9.87
C ASP A 55 6.76 -4.27 -8.77
N GLY A 56 5.60 -3.91 -8.22
CA GLY A 56 5.51 -2.93 -7.14
C GLY A 56 4.11 -2.39 -6.89
N LEU A 57 4.06 -1.24 -6.24
CA LEU A 57 2.85 -0.47 -5.97
C LEU A 57 2.79 0.77 -6.87
N SER A 58 1.75 0.90 -7.67
CA SER A 58 1.41 2.15 -8.37
C SER A 58 0.26 2.87 -7.69
N VAL A 59 0.38 4.19 -7.51
CA VAL A 59 -0.63 5.04 -6.85
C VAL A 59 -0.86 6.32 -7.65
N TRP A 60 -2.11 6.75 -7.73
CA TRP A 60 -2.50 8.03 -8.31
C TRP A 60 -3.38 8.81 -7.34
N ASN A 61 -2.97 10.03 -7.01
CA ASN A 61 -3.82 10.97 -6.29
C ASN A 61 -4.56 11.85 -7.30
N ARG A 62 -5.81 11.50 -7.59
CA ARG A 62 -6.69 12.26 -8.51
C ARG A 62 -7.62 13.22 -7.77
N SER A 63 -7.56 13.23 -6.45
CA SER A 63 -8.38 14.11 -5.62
C SER A 63 -7.80 15.53 -5.63
N GLY A 64 -8.58 16.49 -5.11
CA GLY A 64 -8.12 17.86 -4.86
C GLY A 64 -7.34 18.05 -3.55
N ALA A 65 -7.14 16.98 -2.76
CA ALA A 65 -6.51 17.02 -1.43
C ALA A 65 -5.24 16.14 -1.38
N PRO A 66 -4.33 16.36 -0.41
CA PRO A 66 -3.22 15.44 -0.19
C PRO A 66 -3.69 14.02 0.18
N LEU A 67 -2.95 13.03 -0.27
CA LEU A 67 -3.13 11.62 0.08
C LEU A 67 -1.95 11.16 0.94
N ARG A 68 -2.21 10.59 2.12
CA ARG A 68 -1.18 10.02 3.00
C ARG A 68 -1.43 8.54 3.25
N PHE A 69 -0.41 7.72 3.04
CA PHE A 69 -0.51 6.27 3.28
C PHE A 69 0.85 5.67 3.66
N ALA A 70 0.81 4.57 4.41
CA ALA A 70 1.99 3.75 4.68
C ALA A 70 2.00 2.52 3.78
N LEU A 71 3.16 2.20 3.21
CA LEU A 71 3.44 0.92 2.55
C LEU A 71 4.31 0.07 3.48
N ALA A 72 3.85 -1.14 3.80
CA ALA A 72 4.63 -2.14 4.51
C ALA A 72 4.77 -3.39 3.65
N ALA A 73 6.00 -3.91 3.55
CA ALA A 73 6.28 -5.13 2.80
C ALA A 73 7.42 -5.93 3.44
N GLY A 74 7.39 -7.25 3.31
CA GLY A 74 8.42 -8.12 3.88
C GLY A 74 8.44 -9.52 3.26
N GLN A 75 9.61 -10.16 3.35
CA GLN A 75 9.76 -11.56 2.99
C GLN A 75 8.95 -12.44 3.93
N PRO A 76 8.08 -13.33 3.43
CA PRO A 76 7.38 -14.30 4.27
C PRO A 76 8.38 -15.22 4.98
N LEU A 77 8.21 -15.42 6.29
CA LEU A 77 9.06 -16.34 7.07
C LEU A 77 8.87 -17.81 6.64
N LYS A 78 7.66 -18.17 6.18
CA LYS A 78 7.25 -19.54 5.85
C LYS A 78 7.36 -20.51 7.04
N GLU A 79 7.13 -20.00 8.25
CA GLU A 79 7.05 -20.78 9.48
C GLU A 79 5.64 -20.68 10.08
N PRO A 80 5.17 -21.67 10.85
CA PRO A 80 3.88 -21.60 11.53
C PRO A 80 3.81 -20.41 12.48
N VAL A 81 2.69 -19.68 12.46
CA VAL A 81 2.39 -18.61 13.42
C VAL A 81 1.41 -19.16 14.46
N VAL A 82 1.82 -19.17 15.73
CA VAL A 82 0.94 -19.43 16.88
C VAL A 82 0.89 -18.15 17.69
N GLN A 83 -0.32 -17.66 18.00
CA GLN A 83 -0.51 -16.38 18.69
C GLN A 83 -1.31 -16.60 19.97
N HIS A 84 -0.74 -16.23 21.11
CA HIS A 84 -1.36 -16.22 22.44
C HIS A 84 -1.20 -14.83 23.07
N GLY A 85 -1.97 -13.87 22.56
CA GLY A 85 -1.95 -12.49 23.04
C GLY A 85 -0.60 -11.81 22.77
N PRO A 86 0.09 -11.25 23.78
CA PRO A 86 1.38 -10.59 23.58
C PRO A 86 2.54 -11.57 23.30
N LYS A 87 2.28 -12.88 23.26
CA LYS A 87 3.27 -13.93 23.05
C LYS A 87 2.88 -14.80 21.86
#